data_AF-A0A970TBL2-F1
#
_entry.id   AF-A0A970TBL2-F1
#
_cell.length_a   1.000
_cell.length_b   1.000
_cell.length_c   1.000
_cell.angle_alpha   90.00
_cell.angle_beta   90.00
_cell.angle_gamma   90.00
#
_symmetry.space_group_name_H-M   'P 1'
#
loop_
_entity.id
_entity.type
_entity.pdbx_description
1 polymer ?
#
loop_
_entity_poly.entity_id
_entity_poly.type
_entity_poly.pdbx_seq_one_letter_code
_entity_poly.pdbx_strand_id
1 'polypeptide(L)'
;MAAAWPSYLALHESGALRERVKAAYDLMGECRVCPRECHARRSDELSCYCGGGTHARVCSAGPHFGEERPLVGRGGSGTIFFAGCNLGCIFCQNYEISHGRGGSEVTPEQ
;
A
#
# COMPACT_ATOMS: atom_id res chain seq x y z
N MET A 1 2.56 18.30 -29.75
CA MET A 1 3.22 17.63 -28.61
C MET A 1 2.34 17.84 -27.40
N ALA A 2 1.59 16.82 -26.97
CA ALA A 2 0.85 16.93 -25.72
C ALA A 2 1.89 17.12 -24.61
N ALA A 3 1.81 18.24 -23.89
CA ALA A 3 2.61 18.44 -22.70
C ALA A 3 2.42 17.23 -21.78
N ALA A 4 3.49 16.83 -21.08
CA ALA A 4 3.49 15.77 -20.09
C ALA A 4 2.56 16.17 -18.93
N TRP A 5 1.26 16.00 -19.12
CA TRP A 5 0.25 16.27 -18.10
C TRP A 5 0.05 15.00 -17.30
N PRO A 6 0.28 15.01 -15.98
CA PRO A 6 -0.01 13.85 -15.15
C PRO A 6 -1.47 13.43 -15.29
N SER A 7 -1.70 12.17 -15.63
CA SER A 7 -3.04 11.65 -15.91
C SER A 7 -4.00 11.80 -14.71
N TYR A 8 -3.48 11.79 -13.49
CA TYR A 8 -4.28 11.97 -12.29
C TYR A 8 -4.91 13.37 -12.18
N LEU A 9 -4.30 14.41 -12.76
CA LEU A 9 -4.87 15.77 -12.74
C LEU A 9 -6.12 15.85 -13.61
N ALA A 10 -6.07 15.31 -14.83
CA ALA A 10 -7.24 15.23 -15.70
C ALA A 10 -8.36 14.37 -15.09
N LEU A 11 -8.00 13.27 -14.40
CA LEU A 11 -8.98 12.45 -13.66
C LEU A 11 -9.58 13.20 -12.47
N HIS A 12 -8.80 14.04 -11.80
CA HIS A 12 -9.27 14.88 -10.70
C HIS A 12 -10.26 15.95 -11.21
N GLU A 13 -9.89 16.70 -12.25
CA GLU A 13 -10.71 17.76 -12.84
C GLU A 13 -12.03 17.24 -13.41
N SER A 14 -12.02 16.06 -14.04
CA SER A 14 -13.22 15.41 -14.57
C SER A 14 -14.11 14.76 -13.50
N GLY A 15 -13.67 14.72 -12.23
CA GLY A 15 -14.37 14.03 -11.14
C GLY A 15 -14.23 12.50 -11.15
N ALA A 16 -13.71 11.90 -12.23
CA ALA A 16 -13.51 10.46 -12.35
C ALA A 16 -12.61 9.87 -11.25
N LEU A 17 -11.64 10.64 -10.74
CA LEU A 17 -10.80 10.22 -9.62
C LEU A 17 -11.64 10.00 -8.34
N ARG A 18 -12.60 10.89 -8.05
CA ARG A 18 -13.46 10.78 -6.86
C ARG A 18 -14.32 9.53 -6.92
N GLU A 19 -14.89 9.22 -8.09
CA GLU A 19 -15.67 7.99 -8.29
C GLU A 19 -14.82 6.73 -8.08
N ARG A 20 -13.57 6.74 -8.58
CA ARG A 20 -12.63 5.62 -8.36
C ARG A 20 -12.25 5.46 -6.89
N VAL A 21 -12.07 6.57 -6.17
CA VAL A 21 -11.81 6.54 -4.72
C VAL A 21 -13.00 5.93 -3.98
N LYS A 22 -14.23 6.34 -4.30
CA LYS A 22 -15.43 5.73 -3.72
C LYS A 22 -15.49 4.22 -3.98
N ALA A 23 -15.30 3.80 -5.24
CA ALA A 23 -15.29 2.38 -5.59
C ALA A 23 -14.19 1.59 -4.85
N ALA A 24 -13.02 2.19 -4.64
CA ALA A 24 -11.93 1.58 -3.88
C ALA A 24 -12.30 1.38 -2.40
N TYR A 25 -12.98 2.35 -1.77
CA TYR A 25 -13.50 2.20 -0.40
C TYR A 25 -14.62 1.17 -0.31
N ASP A 26 -15.52 1.11 -1.28
CA ASP A 26 -16.58 0.10 -1.32
C ASP A 26 -16.00 -1.33 -1.35
N LEU A 27 -14.89 -1.54 -2.09
CA LEU A 27 -14.15 -2.81 -2.12
C LEU A 27 -13.52 -3.19 -0.78
N MET A 28 -13.34 -2.26 0.17
CA MET A 28 -12.76 -2.55 1.48
C MET A 28 -13.75 -3.26 2.44
N GLY A 29 -15.05 -3.18 2.15
CA GLY A 29 -16.11 -3.81 2.96
C GLY A 29 -16.19 -5.33 2.81
N GLU A 30 -15.78 -5.84 1.65
CA GLU A 30 -15.71 -7.25 1.28
C GLU A 30 -14.48 -7.45 0.38
N CYS A 31 -13.29 -7.48 1.00
CA CYS A 31 -12.03 -7.31 0.29
C CYS A 31 -11.72 -8.47 -0.67
N ARG A 32 -11.69 -8.14 -1.97
CA ARG A 32 -11.31 -9.03 -3.09
C ARG A 32 -10.09 -8.52 -3.88
N VAL A 33 -9.35 -7.56 -3.30
CA VAL A 33 -8.23 -6.87 -3.99
C VAL A 33 -7.05 -7.81 -4.27
N CYS A 34 -6.88 -8.87 -3.48
CA CYS A 34 -5.79 -9.81 -3.64
C CYS A 34 -6.29 -11.21 -4.02
N PRO A 35 -5.44 -12.08 -4.61
CA PRO A 35 -5.84 -13.42 -5.09
C PRO A 35 -6.38 -14.37 -4.02
N ARG A 36 -6.28 -14.02 -2.73
CA ARG A 36 -6.87 -14.81 -1.65
C ARG A 36 -8.38 -14.67 -1.54
N GLU A 37 -8.95 -13.59 -2.10
CA GLU A 37 -10.37 -13.26 -1.97
C GLU A 37 -10.85 -13.47 -0.53
N CYS A 38 -10.24 -12.79 0.44
CA CYS A 38 -10.53 -13.07 1.85
C CYS A 38 -11.93 -12.62 2.28
N HIS A 39 -12.60 -11.77 1.49
CA HIS A 39 -13.89 -11.14 1.80
C HIS A 39 -13.91 -10.38 3.14
N ALA A 40 -12.74 -10.14 3.72
CA ALA A 40 -12.59 -9.48 5.00
C ALA A 40 -12.99 -8.02 4.89
N ARG A 41 -13.50 -7.47 5.98
CA ARG A 41 -13.81 -6.05 6.09
C ARG A 41 -12.59 -5.35 6.66
N ARG A 42 -11.97 -4.45 5.91
CA ARG A 42 -10.73 -3.77 6.35
C ARG A 42 -10.90 -2.86 7.56
N SER A 43 -12.13 -2.41 7.85
CA SER A 43 -12.43 -1.70 9.10
C SER A 43 -12.35 -2.61 10.34
N ASP A 44 -12.30 -3.93 10.15
CA ASP A 44 -12.00 -4.93 11.17
C ASP A 44 -10.70 -5.65 10.79
N GLU A 45 -9.58 -5.02 11.12
CA GLU A 45 -8.24 -5.46 10.68
C GLU A 45 -7.90 -6.90 11.09
N LEU A 46 -8.45 -7.36 12.22
CA LEU A 46 -8.25 -8.72 12.72
C LEU A 46 -8.85 -9.77 11.78
N SER A 47 -9.87 -9.40 10.99
CA SER A 47 -10.47 -10.25 9.97
C SER A 47 -9.61 -10.40 8.71
N CYS A 48 -8.63 -9.50 8.50
CA CYS A 48 -7.84 -9.47 7.28
C CYS A 48 -6.62 -10.39 7.35
N TYR A 49 -6.58 -11.43 6.50
CA TYR A 49 -5.42 -12.33 6.41
C TYR A 49 -4.10 -11.60 6.18
N CYS A 50 -4.09 -10.56 5.34
CA CYS A 50 -2.88 -9.79 5.07
C CYS A 50 -2.48 -8.85 6.21
N GLY A 51 -3.35 -8.62 7.20
CA GLY A 51 -3.14 -7.64 8.27
C GLY A 51 -3.32 -6.18 7.84
N GLY A 52 -3.84 -5.93 6.63
CA GLY A 52 -4.12 -4.58 6.16
C GLY A 52 -5.47 -4.08 6.67
N GLY A 53 -5.49 -2.85 7.17
CA GLY A 53 -6.68 -2.17 7.66
C GLY A 53 -7.20 -1.07 6.74
N THR A 54 -8.04 -0.21 7.31
CA THR A 54 -8.52 1.03 6.65
C THR A 54 -7.37 1.96 6.33
N HIS A 55 -6.43 2.10 7.26
CA HIS A 55 -5.21 2.87 7.10
C HIS A 55 -4.02 1.94 6.90
N ALA A 56 -2.95 2.49 6.32
CA ALA A 56 -1.70 1.76 6.20
C ALA A 56 -0.98 1.75 7.54
N ARG A 57 -0.36 0.61 7.86
CA ARG A 57 0.64 0.54 8.94
C ARG A 57 2.02 0.61 8.31
N VAL A 58 2.82 1.57 8.75
CA VAL A 58 4.18 1.81 8.26
C VAL A 58 5.18 1.33 9.31
N CYS A 59 6.04 0.39 8.92
CA CYS A 59 7.12 -0.10 9.75
C CYS A 59 8.31 0.86 9.73
N SER A 60 8.64 1.40 8.56
CA SER A 60 9.71 2.39 8.39
C SER A 60 9.56 3.16 7.09
N ALA A 61 10.13 4.36 7.06
CA ALA A 61 10.26 5.18 5.87
C ALA A 61 11.64 5.86 5.88
N GLY A 62 12.34 5.87 4.75
CA GLY A 62 13.67 6.47 4.69
C GLY A 62 14.44 6.16 3.41
N PRO A 63 15.69 6.64 3.30
CA PRO A 63 16.57 6.32 2.19
C PRO A 63 16.96 4.83 2.24
N HIS A 64 16.78 4.14 1.12
CA HIS A 64 17.10 2.74 0.96
C HIS A 64 18.16 2.55 -0.12
N PHE A 65 19.21 1.81 0.22
CA PHE A 65 20.37 1.57 -0.64
C PHE A 65 20.47 0.11 -1.10
N GLY A 66 19.45 -0.71 -0.79
CA GLY A 66 19.40 -2.13 -1.15
C GLY A 66 18.89 -2.40 -2.57
N GLU A 67 18.31 -1.40 -3.24
CA GLU A 67 17.86 -1.51 -4.62
C GLU A 67 19.03 -1.61 -5.61
N GLU A 68 18.71 -1.97 -6.84
CA GLU A 68 19.68 -1.99 -7.93
C GLU A 68 20.24 -0.59 -8.21
N ARG A 69 21.50 -0.53 -8.67
CA ARG A 69 22.22 0.74 -8.94
C ARG A 69 21.43 1.77 -9.76
N PRO A 70 20.62 1.40 -10.77
CA PRO A 70 19.82 2.38 -11.52
C PRO A 70 18.71 3.06 -10.69
N LEU A 71 18.27 2.45 -9.59
CA LEU A 71 17.15 2.91 -8.76
C LEU A 71 17.60 3.68 -7.51
N VAL A 72 18.77 3.34 -6.96
CA VAL A 72 19.32 3.96 -5.73
C VAL A 72 19.73 5.42 -5.93
N GLY A 73 20.15 5.79 -7.14
CA GLY A 73 20.68 7.14 -7.42
C GLY A 73 21.85 7.50 -6.50
N ARG A 74 21.92 8.76 -6.06
CA ARG A 74 22.98 9.25 -5.14
C ARG A 74 22.58 9.27 -3.67
N GLY A 75 21.28 9.38 -3.38
CA GLY A 75 20.76 9.58 -2.03
C GLY A 75 20.01 8.38 -1.44
N GLY A 76 19.99 7.25 -2.14
CA GLY A 76 19.06 6.15 -1.85
C GLY A 76 17.73 6.35 -2.56
N SER A 77 17.01 5.25 -2.76
CA SER A 77 15.59 5.32 -3.11
C SER A 77 14.79 5.72 -1.88
N GLY A 78 13.80 6.61 -2.03
CA GLY A 78 12.83 6.85 -0.96
C GLY A 78 11.92 5.63 -0.83
N THR A 79 12.04 4.88 0.25
CA THR A 79 11.28 3.64 0.44
C THR A 79 10.42 3.72 1.69
N ILE A 80 9.18 3.27 1.55
CA ILE A 80 8.23 3.09 2.66
C ILE A 80 7.96 1.59 2.78
N PHE A 81 8.25 1.01 3.94
CA PHE A 81 7.94 -0.38 4.24
C PHE A 81 6.62 -0.47 5.01
N PHE A 82 5.62 -1.02 4.36
CA PHE A 82 4.33 -1.31 4.99
C PHE A 82 4.37 -2.61 5.80
N ALA A 83 3.50 -2.69 6.79
CA ALA A 83 3.28 -3.88 7.58
C ALA A 83 2.23 -4.81 6.93
N GLY A 84 2.42 -6.11 7.07
CA GLY A 84 1.50 -7.12 6.56
C GLY A 84 1.79 -7.57 5.13
N CYS A 85 1.34 -8.77 4.78
CA CYS A 85 1.51 -9.36 3.46
C CYS A 85 0.43 -10.43 3.20
N ASN A 86 -0.10 -10.50 1.98
CA ASN A 86 -1.11 -11.49 1.59
C ASN A 86 -0.53 -12.85 1.17
N LEU A 87 0.79 -12.98 1.01
CA LEU A 87 1.43 -14.21 0.52
C LEU A 87 1.65 -15.25 1.63
N GLY A 88 2.09 -14.83 2.83
CA GLY A 88 2.31 -15.73 3.97
C GLY A 88 3.47 -16.72 3.76
N CYS A 89 4.57 -16.30 3.14
CA CYS A 89 5.70 -17.16 2.81
C CYS A 89 6.31 -17.83 4.05
N ILE A 90 6.61 -19.14 3.96
CA ILE A 90 7.31 -19.91 5.02
C ILE A 90 8.75 -19.40 5.18
N PHE A 91 9.44 -19.14 4.07
CA PHE A 91 10.78 -18.54 4.05
C PHE A 91 10.69 -17.06 3.65
N CYS A 92 10.16 -16.24 4.56
CA CYS A 92 9.96 -14.81 4.29
C CYS A 92 11.23 -14.01 4.61
N GLN A 93 11.84 -13.37 3.59
CA GLN A 93 12.96 -12.44 3.79
C GLN A 93 12.57 -11.23 4.65
N ASN A 94 11.31 -10.81 4.56
CA ASN A 94 10.74 -9.66 5.26
C ASN A 94 9.83 -10.10 6.42
N TYR A 95 10.20 -11.18 7.14
CA TYR A 95 9.35 -11.81 8.15
C TYR A 95 8.85 -10.81 9.21
N GLU A 96 9.75 -9.98 9.74
CA GLU A 96 9.44 -9.02 10.80
C GLU A 96 8.32 -8.05 10.43
N ILE A 97 8.34 -7.52 9.20
CA ILE A 97 7.32 -6.57 8.73
C ILE A 97 6.09 -7.27 8.13
N SER A 98 6.25 -8.45 7.51
CA SER A 98 5.17 -9.18 6.84
C SER A 98 4.31 -9.99 7.82
N HIS A 99 4.96 -10.78 8.67
CA HIS A 99 4.30 -11.65 9.67
C HIS A 99 4.22 -10.98 11.04
N GLY A 100 5.27 -10.25 11.44
CA GLY A 100 5.30 -9.55 12.73
C GLY A 100 4.35 -8.35 12.80
N ARG A 101 3.99 -7.76 11.64
CA ARG A 101 3.01 -6.66 11.53
C ARG A 101 3.28 -5.47 12.46
N GLY A 102 4.56 -5.18 12.70
CA GLY A 102 4.98 -4.04 13.51
C GLY A 102 4.72 -2.68 12.86
N GLY A 103 5.20 -1.60 13.48
CA GLY A 103 5.03 -0.24 12.97
C GLY A 103 3.78 0.47 13.48
N SER A 104 3.48 1.63 12.90
CA SER A 104 2.40 2.52 13.33
C SER A 104 1.39 2.74 12.22
N GLU A 105 0.11 2.79 12.59
CA GLU A 105 -0.94 3.24 11.67
C GLU A 105 -0.72 4.72 11.33
N VAL A 106 -0.87 5.07 10.05
CA VAL A 106 -0.70 6.44 9.54
C VAL A 106 -1.86 6.85 8.64
N THR A 107 -2.19 8.15 8.66
CA THR A 107 -3.16 8.74 7.73
C THR A 107 -2.45 9.28 6.48
N PRO A 108 -3.19 9.55 5.38
CA PRO A 108 -2.60 10.10 4.15
C PRO A 108 -1.89 11.46 4.31
N GLU A 109 -2.19 12.21 5.36
CA GLU A 109 -1.61 13.52 5.64
C GLU A 109 -0.24 13.46 6.35
N GLN A 110 0.15 12.29 6.84
CA GLN A 110 1.42 12.05 7.54
C GLN A 110 2.49 11.52 6.59
#